data_AF-A0A0F9AEE5-F1
#
_entry.id   AF-A0A0F9AEE5-F1
#
_cell.length_a   1.000
_cell.length_b   1.000
_cell.length_c   1.000
_cell.angle_alpha   90.00
_cell.angle_beta   90.00
_cell.angle_gamma   90.00
#
_symmetry.space_group_name_H-M   'P 1'
#
loop_
_entity.id
_entity.type
_entity.pdbx_description
1 polymer ?
#
loop_
_entity_poly.entity_id
_entity_poly.type
_entity_poly.pdbx_seq_one_letter_code
_entity_poly.pdbx_strand_id
1 'polypeptide(L)' 'MPVTKCSNGKYKIGSGACMYDSKKKAESAYKGYLAKKHENLKYEISSLSKDLNIIKEELDKQKKIIVNKYGSNK' A
#
# COMPACT_ATOMS: atom_id res chain seq x y z
N MET A 1 8.67 -10.75 7.66
CA MET A 1 9.78 -11.00 8.61
C MET A 1 9.19 -11.34 9.97
N PRO A 2 9.26 -12.59 10.44
CA PRO A 2 8.69 -12.96 11.73
C PRO A 2 9.55 -12.46 12.90
N VAL A 3 8.92 -12.15 14.04
CA VAL A 3 9.62 -11.96 15.32
C VAL A 3 9.93 -13.33 15.92
N THR A 4 11.20 -13.64 16.14
CA THR A 4 11.65 -14.94 16.65
C THR A 4 12.54 -14.77 17.87
N LYS A 5 12.43 -15.70 18.82
CA LYS A 5 13.30 -15.75 19.99
C LYS A 5 14.62 -16.42 19.60
N CYS A 6 15.73 -15.86 20.08
CA CYS A 6 17.07 -16.36 19.85
C CYS A 6 17.54 -17.23 21.02
N SER A 7 18.61 -17.99 20.79
CA SER A 7 19.23 -18.87 21.78
C SER A 7 19.71 -18.14 23.04
N ASN A 8 20.10 -16.87 22.89
CA ASN A 8 20.54 -15.98 23.99
C ASN A 8 19.38 -15.34 24.77
N GLY A 9 18.12 -15.76 24.54
CA GLY A 9 16.94 -15.22 25.21
C GLY A 9 16.41 -13.90 24.65
N LYS A 10 17.18 -13.21 23.80
CA LYS A 10 16.75 -12.00 23.07
C LYS A 10 15.85 -12.34 21.88
N TYR A 11 15.30 -11.33 21.23
CA TYR A 11 14.43 -11.45 20.07
C TYR A 11 15.05 -10.75 18.86
N LYS A 12 14.72 -11.25 17.66
CA LYS A 12 15.10 -10.67 16.37
C LYS A 12 13.89 -10.53 15.46
N ILE A 13 14.00 -9.64 14.48
CA ILE A 13 13.01 -9.45 13.41
C ILE A 13 13.59 -10.02 12.12
N GLY A 14 12.99 -11.08 11.58
CA GLY A 14 13.48 -11.76 10.37
C GLY A 14 14.92 -12.25 10.53
N SER A 15 15.78 -11.86 9.58
CA SER A 15 17.22 -12.13 9.55
C SER A 15 18.07 -11.08 10.28
N GLY A 16 17.45 -10.12 10.98
CA GLY A 16 18.17 -9.11 11.78
C GLY A 16 18.85 -9.69 13.03
N ALA A 17 19.61 -8.84 13.72
CA ALA A 17 20.32 -9.24 14.93
C ALA A 17 19.38 -9.48 16.13
N CYS A 18 19.82 -10.38 17.03
CA CYS A 18 19.16 -10.72 18.29
C CYS A 18 19.38 -9.63 19.35
N MET A 19 18.72 -8.49 19.19
CA MET A 19 18.98 -7.28 19.99
C MET A 19 17.86 -6.90 20.95
N TYR A 20 16.63 -7.40 20.76
CA TYR A 20 15.48 -6.97 21.54
C TYR A 20 15.31 -7.81 22.81
N ASP A 21 15.12 -7.18 23.96
CA ASP A 21 15.00 -7.91 25.24
C ASP A 21 13.65 -8.64 25.39
N SER A 22 12.62 -8.19 24.67
CA SER A 22 11.29 -8.77 24.75
C SER A 22 10.63 -8.85 23.39
N LYS A 23 9.71 -9.81 23.25
CA LYS A 23 8.89 -9.99 22.05
C LYS A 23 8.14 -8.71 21.69
N LYS A 24 7.56 -8.04 22.70
CA LYS A 24 6.80 -6.80 22.54
C LYS A 24 7.65 -5.66 21.96
N LYS A 25 8.92 -5.53 22.40
CA LYS A 25 9.86 -4.54 21.82
C LYS A 25 10.15 -4.83 20.35
N ALA A 26 10.42 -6.09 20.01
CA ALA A 26 10.67 -6.52 18.63
C ALA A 26 9.43 -6.33 17.72
N GLU A 27 8.23 -6.67 18.21
CA GLU A 27 6.97 -6.46 17.49
C GLU A 27 6.68 -4.98 17.22
N SER A 28 6.92 -4.12 18.22
CA SER A 28 6.75 -2.67 18.07
C SER A 28 7.70 -2.11 17.00
N ALA A 29 8.98 -2.49 17.05
CA ALA A 29 9.96 -2.08 16.05
C ALA A 29 9.59 -2.60 14.64
N TYR A 30 9.09 -3.84 14.53
CA TYR A 30 8.61 -4.37 13.25
C TYR A 30 7.40 -3.60 12.72
N LYS A 31 6.45 -3.22 13.58
CA LYS A 31 5.32 -2.35 13.22
C LYS A 31 5.79 -1.01 12.67
N GLY A 32 6.77 -0.38 13.32
CA GLY A 32 7.37 0.88 12.85
C GLY A 32 8.03 0.75 11.48
N TYR A 33 8.79 -0.33 11.26
CA TYR A 33 9.37 -0.64 9.94
C TYR A 33 8.29 -0.77 8.86
N LEU A 34 7.20 -1.49 9.14
CA LEU A 34 6.09 -1.64 8.21
C LEU A 34 5.41 -0.29 7.93
N ALA A 35 5.15 0.52 8.95
CA ALA A 35 4.55 1.84 8.78
C ALA A 35 5.39 2.71 7.84
N LYS A 36 6.71 2.79 8.08
CA LYS A 36 7.64 3.54 7.21
C LYS A 36 7.70 2.96 5.80
N LYS A 37 7.70 1.63 5.66
CA LYS A 37 7.72 0.98 4.35
C LYS A 37 6.45 1.27 3.54
N HIS A 38 5.30 1.35 4.20
CA HIS A 38 4.01 1.59 3.57
C HIS A 38 3.60 3.07 3.50
N GLU A 39 4.37 3.97 4.11
CA GLU A 39 4.14 5.42 4.05
C GLU A 39 4.28 5.93 2.61
N ASN A 40 5.36 5.55 1.90
CA ASN A 40 5.57 5.95 0.50
C ASN A 40 4.48 5.38 -0.43
N LEU A 41 4.03 4.15 -0.17
CA LEU A 41 2.93 3.52 -0.92
C LEU A 41 1.61 4.28 -0.77
N LYS A 42 1.37 4.92 0.38
CA LYS A 42 0.14 5.69 0.62
C LYS A 42 0.07 6.95 -0.25
N TYR A 43 1.21 7.63 -0.47
CA TYR A 43 1.28 8.80 -1.34
C TYR A 43 1.09 8.42 -2.81
N GLU A 44 1.76 7.35 -3.24
CA GLU A 44 1.69 6.84 -4.62
C GLU A 44 0.28 6.33 -4.97
N ILE A 45 -0.36 5.59 -4.06
CA ILE A 45 -1.76 5.16 -4.23
C ILE A 45 -2.70 6.38 -4.31
N SER A 46 -2.46 7.41 -3.50
CA SER A 46 -3.28 8.63 -3.49
C SER A 46 -3.19 9.41 -4.81
N SER A 47 -2.00 9.54 -5.41
CA SER A 47 -1.85 10.18 -6.71
C SER A 47 -2.49 9.34 -7.83
N LEU A 48 -2.19 8.04 -7.88
CA LEU A 48 -2.75 7.12 -8.88
C LEU A 48 -4.28 7.08 -8.84
N SER A 49 -4.88 7.15 -7.66
CA SER A 49 -6.34 7.16 -7.50
C SER A 49 -6.98 8.42 -8.08
N LYS A 50 -6.32 9.58 -7.99
CA LYS A 50 -6.77 10.82 -8.64
C LYS A 50 -6.69 10.70 -10.16
N ASP A 51 -5.58 10.20 -10.68
CA ASP A 51 -5.38 10.03 -12.11
C ASP A 51 -6.43 9.08 -12.71
N LEU A 52 -6.73 7.98 -12.02
CA LEU A 52 -7.78 7.05 -12.43
C LEU A 52 -9.18 7.69 -12.48
N ASN A 53 -9.51 8.57 -11.55
CA ASN A 53 -10.79 9.26 -11.54
C ASN A 53 -10.92 10.23 -12.73
N ILE A 54 -9.86 10.96 -13.04
CA ILE A 54 -9.82 11.85 -14.22
C ILE A 54 -10.03 11.06 -15.51
N ILE A 55 -9.34 9.92 -15.66
CA ILE A 55 -9.49 9.05 -16.84
C ILE A 55 -10.91 8.50 -16.96
N LYS A 56 -11.52 8.09 -15.84
CA LYS A 56 -12.90 7.59 -15.83
C LYS A 56 -13.89 8.66 -16.29
N GLU A 57 -13.76 9.88 -15.78
CA GLU A 57 -14.61 11.00 -16.19
C GLU A 57 -14.48 11.30 -17.68
N GLU A 58 -13.27 11.27 -18.22
CA GLU A 58 -13.03 11.51 -19.63
C GLU A 58 -13.60 10.39 -20.52
N LEU A 59 -13.46 9.13 -20.10
CA LEU A 59 -14.09 7.98 -20.75
C LEU A 59 -15.61 8.11 -20.80
N ASP A 60 -16.25 8.55 -19.72
CA ASP A 60 -17.70 8.69 -19.67
C ASP A 60 -18.20 9.85 -20.55
N LYS A 61 -17.43 10.95 -20.66
CA LYS A 61 -17.70 12.00 -21.66
C LYS A 61 -17.61 11.45 -23.08
N GLN A 62 -16.55 10.70 -23.40
CA GLN A 62 -16.37 10.12 -24.73
C GLN A 62 -17.48 9.14 -25.09
N LYS A 63 -17.89 8.27 -24.16
CA LYS A 63 -19.04 7.37 -24.34
C LYS A 63 -20.32 8.16 -24.64
N LYS A 64 -20.60 9.23 -23.91
CA LYS A 64 -21.78 10.07 -24.14
C LYS A 64 -21.76 10.70 -25.54
N ILE A 65 -20.60 11.17 -26.00
CA ILE A 65 -20.41 11.70 -27.35
C ILE A 65 -20.69 10.62 -28.41
N ILE A 66 -20.13 9.42 -28.23
CA ILE A 66 -20.34 8.28 -29.16
C ILE A 66 -21.81 7.88 -29.22
N VAL A 67 -22.47 7.74 -28.06
CA VAL A 67 -23.90 7.40 -27.98
C VAL A 67 -24.74 8.46 -28.69
N ASN A 68 -24.46 9.75 -28.50
CA ASN A 68 -25.19 10.82 -29.20
C ASN A 68 -24.90 10.83 -30.71
N LYS A 69 -23.69 10.47 -31.14
CA LYS A 69 -23.29 10.47 -32.55
C LYS A 69 -23.82 9.27 -33.34
N TYR A 70 -23.95 8.11 -32.70
CA TYR A 70 -24.31 6.85 -33.38
C TYR A 70 -25.62 6.21 -32.88
N GLY A 71 -26.21 6.72 -31.80
CA GLY A 71 -27.45 6.20 -31.20
C GLY A 71 -28.75 6.83 -31.72
N SER A 72 -28.69 7.92 -32.51
CA SER A 72 -29.85 8.56 -33.12
C SER A 72 -30.29 7.99 -34.49
N ASN A 73 -29.73 6.87 -34.94
CA ASN A 73 -30.16 6.19 -36.18
C ASN A 73 -31.14 5.04 -35.87
N LYS A 74 -32.27 5.34 -35.23
CA LYS A 74 -33.40 4.42 -35.15
C LYS A 74 -34.73 5.15 -35.28
#